data_AF-V6THT8-F1
#
_entry.id   AF-V6THT8-F1
#
_cell.length_a   1.000
_cell.length_b   1.000
_cell.length_c   1.000
_cell.angle_alpha   90.00
_cell.angle_beta   90.00
_cell.angle_gamma   90.00
#
_symmetry.space_group_name_H-M   'P 1'
#
loop_
_entity.id
_entity.type
_entity.pdbx_description
1 polymer ?
#
loop_
_entity_poly.entity_id
_entity_poly.type
_entity_poly.pdbx_seq_one_letter_code
_entity_poly.pdbx_strand_id
1 'polypeptide(L)'
;MNPALVVHSGGAFYMVSGTAAAKTVIERCTVTSNELSGIEMAGFAGNLVHATVRDCSAIVTKIDGLQGVSGFAQYVNDSVIEKSFVKANASVTAGGQKKWIVGGLCGLVANSQILNTYAELGNFSSRNTPAGSSVGGFVGRVENSVIRDSFVRATLLETVSGMSGTSQ
;
A
#
# COMPACT_ATOMS: atom_id res chain seq x y z
N MET A 1 -23.06 -18.60 6.54
CA MET A 1 -22.82 -18.36 5.11
C MET A 1 -21.37 -17.94 4.98
N ASN A 2 -20.51 -18.65 4.27
CA ASN A 2 -19.23 -18.07 3.86
C ASN A 2 -19.12 -18.22 2.33
N PRO A 3 -19.84 -17.36 1.58
CA PRO A 3 -19.66 -17.32 0.15
C PRO A 3 -18.20 -16.94 -0.07
N ALA A 4 -17.51 -17.72 -0.91
CA ALA A 4 -16.12 -17.52 -1.28
C ALA A 4 -15.74 -16.04 -1.26
N LEU A 5 -15.01 -15.62 -0.22
CA LEU A 5 -14.36 -14.33 -0.17
C LEU A 5 -13.36 -14.42 -1.33
N VAL A 6 -13.73 -13.95 -2.51
CA VAL A 6 -12.76 -13.75 -3.57
C VAL A 6 -11.88 -12.64 -3.03
N VAL A 7 -10.76 -13.05 -2.44
CA VAL A 7 -9.84 -12.13 -1.80
C VAL A 7 -8.99 -11.57 -2.93
N HIS A 8 -9.36 -10.40 -3.43
CA HIS A 8 -8.63 -9.73 -4.50
C HIS A 8 -7.51 -8.88 -3.88
N SER A 9 -6.41 -8.67 -4.60
CA SER A 9 -5.55 -7.50 -4.37
C SER A 9 -6.24 -6.29 -4.98
N GLY A 10 -6.25 -5.11 -4.36
CA GLY A 10 -7.02 -3.99 -4.93
C GLY A 10 -7.03 -2.70 -4.13
N GLY A 11 -7.86 -1.79 -4.59
CA GLY A 11 -8.28 -0.56 -3.90
C GLY A 11 -9.61 -0.11 -4.49
N ALA A 12 -9.95 1.18 -4.41
CA ALA A 12 -11.09 1.69 -5.18
C ALA A 12 -10.93 1.43 -6.68
N PHE A 13 -9.68 1.46 -7.17
CA PHE A 13 -9.31 0.88 -8.44
C PHE A 13 -8.57 -0.44 -8.21
N TYR A 14 -9.07 -1.54 -8.77
CA TYR A 14 -8.35 -2.82 -8.74
C TYR A 14 -6.97 -2.69 -9.40
N MET A 15 -6.95 -2.11 -10.60
CA MET A 15 -5.74 -1.87 -11.39
C MET A 15 -5.95 -0.67 -12.30
N VAL A 16 -4.95 0.21 -12.36
CA VAL A 16 -4.80 1.26 -13.36
C VAL A 16 -3.58 0.90 -14.18
N SER A 17 -3.82 0.42 -15.40
CA SER A 17 -2.75 -0.06 -16.28
C SER A 17 -2.75 0.74 -17.57
N GLY A 18 -1.58 1.26 -17.92
CA GLY A 18 -1.24 1.77 -19.24
C GLY A 18 -0.19 0.88 -19.91
N THR A 19 0.41 1.40 -20.97
CA THR A 19 1.56 0.81 -21.66
C THR A 19 2.64 1.85 -21.84
N ALA A 20 3.83 1.43 -22.29
CA ALA A 20 4.90 2.36 -22.68
C ALA A 20 4.44 3.39 -23.74
N ALA A 21 3.49 3.02 -24.60
CA ALA A 21 2.96 3.88 -25.67
C ALA A 21 1.72 4.69 -25.26
N ALA A 22 0.98 4.26 -24.24
CA ALA A 22 -0.27 4.89 -23.81
C ALA A 22 -0.35 4.89 -22.28
N LYS A 23 -0.05 6.04 -21.67
CA LYS A 23 -0.07 6.21 -20.22
C LYS A 23 -1.47 6.58 -19.74
N THR A 24 -1.85 6.06 -18.58
CA THR A 24 -3.10 6.44 -17.91
C THR A 24 -2.85 7.63 -16.98
N VAL A 25 -3.67 8.67 -17.08
CA VAL A 25 -3.58 9.85 -16.22
C VAL A 25 -4.83 9.95 -15.36
N ILE A 26 -4.63 10.04 -14.04
CA ILE A 26 -5.70 10.31 -13.07
C ILE A 26 -5.32 11.57 -12.31
N GLU A 27 -6.21 12.56 -12.30
CA GLU A 27 -5.97 13.82 -11.62
C GLU A 27 -7.15 14.25 -10.77
N ARG A 28 -6.88 14.98 -9.69
CA ARG A 28 -7.91 15.72 -8.93
C ARG A 28 -9.07 14.83 -8.50
N CYS A 29 -8.78 13.58 -8.14
CA CYS A 29 -9.76 12.58 -7.74
C CYS A 29 -9.68 12.32 -6.24
N THR A 30 -10.83 12.20 -5.58
CA THR A 30 -10.90 11.74 -4.19
C THR A 30 -11.64 10.41 -4.12
N VAL A 31 -11.01 9.43 -3.51
CA VAL A 31 -11.62 8.16 -3.13
C VAL A 31 -11.97 8.22 -1.64
N THR A 32 -13.21 7.84 -1.32
CA THR A 32 -13.66 7.69 0.07
C THR A 32 -14.25 6.31 0.28
N SER A 33 -13.86 5.61 1.35
CA SER A 33 -14.44 4.32 1.72
C SER A 33 -14.47 4.13 3.23
N ASN A 34 -15.44 3.34 3.71
CA ASN A 34 -15.49 2.95 5.11
C ASN A 34 -14.55 1.77 5.38
N GLU A 35 -14.53 0.79 4.50
CA GLU A 35 -13.73 -0.42 4.69
C GLU A 35 -13.31 -1.00 3.34
N LEU A 36 -12.05 -1.42 3.27
CA LEU A 36 -11.49 -2.17 2.16
C LEU A 36 -10.78 -3.39 2.74
N SER A 37 -11.08 -4.59 2.22
CA SER A 37 -10.44 -5.83 2.68
C SER A 37 -10.10 -6.75 1.52
N GLY A 38 -8.95 -7.43 1.63
CA GLY A 38 -8.42 -8.23 0.53
C GLY A 38 -7.03 -8.80 0.81
N ILE A 39 -6.36 -9.38 -0.20
CA ILE A 39 -5.04 -10.01 0.00
C ILE A 39 -4.00 -8.93 0.13
N GLU A 40 -3.93 -8.05 -0.86
CA GLU A 40 -3.03 -6.92 -0.88
C GLU A 40 -3.85 -5.67 -1.19
N MET A 41 -4.07 -4.83 -0.17
CA MET A 41 -5.06 -3.76 -0.27
C MET A 41 -4.45 -2.37 -0.17
N ALA A 42 -5.02 -1.45 -0.92
CA ALA A 42 -4.69 -0.05 -0.91
C ALA A 42 -5.94 0.83 -0.92
N GLY A 43 -5.83 2.06 -0.42
CA GLY A 43 -6.96 2.97 -0.36
C GLY A 43 -7.36 3.53 -1.73
N PHE A 44 -6.40 3.77 -2.62
CA PHE A 44 -6.66 4.32 -3.96
C PHE A 44 -6.67 3.22 -5.03
N ALA A 45 -5.53 2.57 -5.27
CA ALA A 45 -5.38 1.60 -6.34
C ALA A 45 -4.55 0.38 -5.91
N GLY A 46 -4.98 -0.83 -6.26
CA GLY A 46 -4.14 -2.01 -6.03
C GLY A 46 -2.84 -1.92 -6.84
N ASN A 47 -2.96 -1.70 -8.14
CA ASN A 47 -1.82 -1.62 -9.06
C ASN A 47 -1.86 -0.33 -9.87
N LEU A 48 -0.71 0.35 -9.99
CA LEU A 48 -0.45 1.45 -10.90
C LEU A 48 0.70 1.05 -11.83
N VAL A 49 0.43 0.90 -13.11
CA VAL A 49 1.43 0.51 -14.12
C VAL A 49 1.37 1.49 -15.29
N HIS A 50 2.49 2.09 -15.65
CA HIS A 50 2.55 3.14 -16.69
C HIS A 50 1.51 4.25 -16.49
N ALA A 51 1.39 4.75 -15.26
CA ALA A 51 0.38 5.72 -14.87
C ALA A 51 0.99 7.02 -14.32
N THR A 52 0.23 8.11 -14.40
CA THR A 52 0.48 9.33 -13.64
C THR A 52 -0.73 9.66 -12.80
N VAL A 53 -0.56 9.68 -11.49
CA VAL A 53 -1.59 10.06 -10.52
C VAL A 53 -1.16 11.35 -9.84
N ARG A 54 -1.95 12.41 -9.97
CA ARG A 54 -1.61 13.71 -9.39
C ARG A 54 -2.79 14.38 -8.70
N ASP A 55 -2.52 15.11 -7.62
CA ASP A 55 -3.54 15.84 -6.86
C ASP A 55 -4.71 14.94 -6.42
N CYS A 56 -4.42 13.68 -6.08
CA CYS A 56 -5.43 12.69 -5.71
C CYS A 56 -5.40 12.36 -4.23
N SER A 57 -6.53 11.89 -3.72
CA SER A 57 -6.74 11.66 -2.29
C SER A 57 -7.39 10.32 -2.03
N ALA A 58 -6.91 9.58 -1.05
CA ALA A 58 -7.59 8.40 -0.50
C ALA A 58 -7.92 8.64 0.97
N ILE A 59 -9.21 8.65 1.30
CA ILE A 59 -9.70 8.81 2.67
C ILE A 59 -10.48 7.55 3.03
N VAL A 60 -9.83 6.64 3.74
CA VAL A 60 -10.39 5.31 4.01
C VAL A 60 -10.39 5.05 5.50
N THR A 61 -11.55 4.80 6.10
CA THR A 61 -11.62 4.60 7.56
C THR A 61 -10.78 3.41 8.00
N LYS A 62 -10.82 2.31 7.24
CA LYS A 62 -10.09 1.07 7.53
C LYS A 62 -9.69 0.31 6.26
N ILE A 63 -8.42 -0.11 6.18
CA ILE A 63 -7.89 -0.98 5.13
C ILE A 63 -7.31 -2.22 5.81
N ASP A 64 -7.85 -3.39 5.48
CA ASP A 64 -7.41 -4.68 6.02
C ASP A 64 -6.81 -5.55 4.92
N GLY A 65 -5.49 -5.72 4.96
CA GLY A 65 -4.76 -6.63 4.08
C GLY A 65 -4.51 -7.97 4.75
N LEU A 66 -4.58 -9.07 4.00
CA LEU A 66 -4.10 -10.36 4.50
C LEU A 66 -2.57 -10.46 4.42
N GLN A 67 -1.97 -10.06 3.30
CA GLN A 67 -0.53 -10.23 3.00
C GLN A 67 0.16 -8.92 2.67
N GLY A 68 -0.58 -7.88 2.31
CA GLY A 68 -0.04 -6.56 2.03
C GLY A 68 -1.08 -5.50 2.31
N VAL A 69 -0.64 -4.36 2.84
CA VAL A 69 -1.51 -3.21 2.96
C VAL A 69 -0.73 -1.94 2.72
N SER A 70 -1.39 -0.99 2.07
CA SER A 70 -0.90 0.35 1.89
C SER A 70 -2.00 1.38 1.93
N GLY A 71 -1.65 2.63 2.18
CA GLY A 71 -2.64 3.69 2.23
C GLY A 71 -3.14 4.10 0.85
N PHE A 72 -2.26 4.23 -0.14
CA PHE A 72 -2.58 4.79 -1.44
C PHE A 72 -2.50 3.75 -2.55
N ALA A 73 -1.33 3.16 -2.80
CA ALA A 73 -1.18 2.15 -3.85
C ALA A 73 -0.31 0.96 -3.45
N GLN A 74 -0.76 -0.27 -3.71
CA GLN A 74 -0.04 -1.45 -3.26
C GLN A 74 1.16 -1.77 -4.14
N TYR A 75 1.02 -1.66 -5.45
CA TYR A 75 2.09 -1.84 -6.41
C TYR A 75 2.15 -0.66 -7.39
N VAL A 76 3.32 -0.08 -7.56
CA VAL A 76 3.57 1.06 -8.44
C VAL A 76 4.77 0.73 -9.32
N ASN A 77 4.56 0.62 -10.63
CA ASN A 77 5.62 0.37 -11.60
C ASN A 77 5.57 1.34 -12.78
N ASP A 78 6.74 1.85 -13.19
CA ASP A 78 6.89 2.79 -14.30
C ASP A 78 5.91 3.97 -14.24
N SER A 79 5.67 4.47 -13.03
CA SER A 79 4.58 5.40 -12.73
C SER A 79 5.05 6.60 -11.91
N VAL A 80 4.23 7.65 -11.89
CA VAL A 80 4.46 8.85 -11.09
C VAL A 80 3.26 9.08 -10.19
N ILE A 81 3.52 9.30 -8.90
CA ILE A 81 2.53 9.79 -7.93
C ILE A 81 3.02 11.14 -7.41
N GLU A 82 2.24 12.19 -7.62
CA GLU A 82 2.61 13.55 -7.24
C GLU A 82 1.49 14.23 -6.45
N LYS A 83 1.82 15.08 -5.46
CA LYS A 83 0.85 15.96 -4.76
C LYS A 83 -0.39 15.24 -4.23
N SER A 84 -0.22 13.97 -3.88
CA SER A 84 -1.32 13.10 -3.50
C SER A 84 -1.22 12.75 -2.03
N PHE A 85 -2.36 12.52 -1.39
CA PHE A 85 -2.40 12.22 0.03
C PHE A 85 -3.26 11.00 0.36
N VAL A 86 -2.93 10.34 1.46
CA VAL A 86 -3.79 9.35 2.09
C VAL A 86 -4.06 9.71 3.55
N LYS A 87 -5.29 9.47 3.97
CA LYS A 87 -5.67 9.38 5.38
C LYS A 87 -6.40 8.05 5.62
N ALA A 88 -5.82 7.16 6.42
CA ALA A 88 -6.44 5.88 6.72
C ALA A 88 -6.07 5.28 8.08
N ASN A 89 -6.78 4.22 8.48
CA ASN A 89 -6.20 3.21 9.37
C ASN A 89 -5.91 1.98 8.52
N ALA A 90 -4.74 1.38 8.68
CA ALA A 90 -4.33 0.25 7.86
C ALA A 90 -3.86 -0.88 8.77
N SER A 91 -4.38 -2.09 8.58
CA SER A 91 -3.98 -3.25 9.35
C SER A 91 -3.65 -4.39 8.41
N VAL A 92 -2.62 -5.17 8.76
CA VAL A 92 -2.40 -6.48 8.18
C VAL A 92 -2.86 -7.51 9.19
N THR A 93 -3.80 -8.34 8.78
CA THR A 93 -4.53 -9.23 9.70
C THR A 93 -4.31 -10.72 9.44
N ALA A 94 -3.52 -11.17 8.45
CA ALA A 94 -3.39 -12.62 8.21
C ALA A 94 -2.12 -13.27 8.75
N GLY A 95 -2.25 -14.54 9.10
CA GLY A 95 -1.16 -15.50 9.25
C GLY A 95 -0.95 -16.25 7.93
N GLY A 96 0.30 -16.35 7.50
CA GLY A 96 0.69 -17.08 6.29
C GLY A 96 2.19 -16.94 6.03
N GLN A 97 2.78 -17.89 5.30
CA GLN A 97 4.24 -18.03 5.13
C GLN A 97 4.82 -17.20 3.96
N LYS A 98 4.00 -16.42 3.23
CA LYS A 98 4.48 -15.58 2.12
C LYS A 98 5.01 -14.24 2.64
N LYS A 99 6.03 -13.70 1.98
CA LYS A 99 6.62 -12.39 2.28
C LYS A 99 5.59 -11.29 2.08
N TRP A 100 5.47 -10.43 3.08
CA TRP A 100 4.55 -9.29 3.05
C TRP A 100 5.23 -8.05 2.50
N ILE A 101 4.46 -7.20 1.84
CA ILE A 101 4.90 -5.85 1.47
C ILE A 101 3.86 -4.88 2.00
N VAL A 102 4.31 -4.03 2.92
CA VAL A 102 3.43 -3.20 3.74
C VAL A 102 4.03 -1.82 3.80
N GLY A 103 3.28 -0.79 3.41
CA GLY A 103 3.83 0.56 3.38
C GLY A 103 2.79 1.65 3.52
N GLY A 104 3.11 2.71 4.27
CA GLY A 104 2.08 3.64 4.67
C GLY A 104 1.39 4.39 3.53
N LEU A 105 2.17 4.88 2.56
CA LEU A 105 1.66 5.39 1.29
C LEU A 105 1.59 4.27 0.25
N CYS A 106 2.70 3.59 -0.02
CA CYS A 106 2.77 2.55 -1.05
C CYS A 106 3.37 1.25 -0.55
N GLY A 107 2.93 0.11 -1.08
CA GLY A 107 3.56 -1.18 -0.80
C GLY A 107 4.94 -1.28 -1.48
N LEU A 108 4.94 -1.56 -2.78
CA LEU A 108 6.14 -1.66 -3.62
C LEU A 108 6.15 -0.54 -4.67
N VAL A 109 7.30 0.13 -4.80
CA VAL A 109 7.54 1.16 -5.81
C VAL A 109 8.76 0.78 -6.64
N ALA A 110 8.55 0.52 -7.94
CA ALA A 110 9.57 0.09 -8.90
C ALA A 110 9.63 1.05 -10.11
N ASN A 111 10.82 1.46 -10.53
CA ASN A 111 11.03 2.33 -11.70
C ASN A 111 10.14 3.60 -11.71
N SER A 112 9.85 4.15 -10.52
CA SER A 112 8.77 5.11 -10.32
C SER A 112 9.22 6.34 -9.52
N GLN A 113 8.38 7.37 -9.51
CA GLN A 113 8.62 8.59 -8.75
C GLN A 113 7.44 8.89 -7.81
N ILE A 114 7.75 9.14 -6.55
CA ILE A 114 6.79 9.56 -5.52
C ILE A 114 7.22 10.94 -5.01
N LEU A 115 6.42 11.96 -5.29
CA LEU A 115 6.83 13.36 -5.17
C LEU A 115 5.76 14.16 -4.41
N ASN A 116 6.17 14.94 -3.41
CA ASN A 116 5.28 15.88 -2.73
C ASN A 116 4.01 15.22 -2.16
N THR A 117 4.15 14.03 -1.59
CA THR A 117 3.00 13.24 -1.10
C THR A 117 2.97 13.19 0.43
N TYR A 118 1.79 12.90 0.97
CA TYR A 118 1.59 12.80 2.42
C TYR A 118 0.76 11.58 2.80
N ALA A 119 1.20 10.83 3.81
CA ALA A 119 0.44 9.72 4.37
C ALA A 119 0.16 9.94 5.86
N GLU A 120 -1.11 9.95 6.24
CA GLU A 120 -1.57 9.94 7.63
C GLU A 120 -2.23 8.60 7.95
N LEU A 121 -1.55 7.78 8.75
CA LEU A 121 -2.05 6.47 9.18
C LEU A 121 -2.26 6.43 10.69
N GLY A 122 -3.51 6.33 11.13
CA GLY A 122 -3.87 6.37 12.55
C GLY A 122 -3.30 5.18 13.34
N ASN A 123 -3.64 3.96 12.90
CA ASN A 123 -3.04 2.72 13.39
C ASN A 123 -2.51 1.94 12.20
N PHE A 124 -1.23 1.57 12.25
CA PHE A 124 -0.59 0.70 11.26
C PHE A 124 0.01 -0.51 11.96
N SER A 125 -0.55 -1.71 11.75
CA SER A 125 -0.11 -2.93 12.45
C SER A 125 0.18 -4.09 11.50
N SER A 126 1.33 -4.73 11.67
CA SER A 126 1.81 -5.89 10.90
C SER A 126 2.30 -7.01 11.84
N ARG A 127 1.37 -7.65 12.55
CA ARG A 127 1.73 -8.70 13.54
C ARG A 127 2.17 -9.98 12.85
N ASN A 128 3.17 -10.67 13.40
CA ASN A 128 3.70 -11.94 12.87
C ASN A 128 4.25 -11.84 11.44
N THR A 129 4.87 -10.71 11.10
CA THR A 129 5.48 -10.47 9.80
C THR A 129 6.49 -11.56 9.44
N PRO A 130 6.29 -12.34 8.36
CA PRO A 130 7.20 -13.42 7.96
C PRO A 130 8.59 -12.90 7.62
N ALA A 131 9.61 -13.75 7.83
CA ALA A 131 10.98 -13.42 7.48
C ALA A 131 11.13 -13.03 5.99
N GLY A 132 11.84 -11.92 5.74
CA GLY A 132 12.05 -11.38 4.40
C GLY A 132 10.89 -10.56 3.83
N SER A 133 9.89 -10.23 4.64
CA SER A 133 8.90 -9.19 4.33
C SER A 133 9.53 -7.79 4.35
N SER A 134 8.86 -6.83 3.72
CA SER A 134 9.29 -5.43 3.69
C SER A 134 8.18 -4.56 4.25
N VAL A 135 8.41 -3.99 5.43
CA VAL A 135 7.48 -3.11 6.14
C VAL A 135 8.14 -1.76 6.29
N GLY A 136 7.47 -0.71 5.82
CA GLY A 136 7.97 0.65 5.93
C GLY A 136 6.88 1.61 6.34
N GLY A 137 7.24 2.59 7.18
CA GLY A 137 6.29 3.62 7.61
C GLY A 137 5.69 4.36 6.41
N PHE A 138 6.47 4.60 5.36
CA PHE A 138 6.03 5.32 4.16
C PHE A 138 5.93 4.44 2.91
N VAL A 139 6.99 3.71 2.55
CA VAL A 139 6.96 2.73 1.46
C VAL A 139 7.53 1.41 1.96
N GLY A 140 6.88 0.29 1.64
CA GLY A 140 7.33 -1.03 2.07
C GLY A 140 8.64 -1.45 1.40
N ARG A 141 8.72 -1.31 0.08
CA ARG A 141 9.93 -1.60 -0.70
C ARG A 141 10.10 -0.66 -1.89
N VAL A 142 11.35 -0.26 -2.15
CA VAL A 142 11.72 0.70 -3.20
C VAL A 142 12.76 0.05 -4.12
N GLU A 143 12.53 0.10 -5.42
CA GLU A 143 13.41 -0.47 -6.46
C GLU A 143 13.60 0.55 -7.58
N ASN A 144 14.84 0.98 -7.83
CA ASN A 144 15.18 1.93 -8.91
C ASN A 144 14.22 3.13 -9.01
N SER A 145 13.91 3.75 -7.87
CA SER A 145 12.84 4.74 -7.76
C SER A 145 13.29 5.95 -6.93
N VAL A 146 12.61 7.07 -7.12
CA VAL A 146 12.86 8.30 -6.38
C VAL A 146 11.66 8.63 -5.51
N ILE A 147 11.93 8.89 -4.23
CA ILE A 147 10.96 9.45 -3.28
C ILE A 147 11.51 10.80 -2.84
N ARG A 148 10.75 11.87 -3.03
CA ARG A 148 11.19 13.23 -2.71
C ARG A 148 10.06 14.05 -2.10
N ASP A 149 10.43 14.95 -1.20
CA ASP A 149 9.54 15.96 -0.61
C ASP A 149 8.25 15.36 -0.03
N SER A 150 8.33 14.14 0.50
CA SER A 150 7.17 13.36 0.93
C SER A 150 7.25 13.02 2.42
N PHE A 151 6.11 13.02 3.08
CA PHE A 151 6.03 12.95 4.54
C PHE A 151 5.06 11.85 4.98
N VAL A 152 5.36 11.26 6.13
CA VAL A 152 4.47 10.30 6.79
C VAL A 152 4.24 10.69 8.24
N ARG A 153 2.98 10.59 8.67
CA ARG A 153 2.57 10.55 10.06
C ARG A 153 1.88 9.21 10.29
N ALA A 154 2.58 8.28 10.93
CA ALA A 154 2.04 6.96 11.23
C ALA A 154 2.41 6.52 12.64
N THR A 155 1.48 5.83 13.31
CA THR A 155 1.79 5.05 14.51
C THR A 155 2.01 3.61 14.09
N LEU A 156 3.27 3.17 14.10
CA LEU A 156 3.64 1.78 13.82
C LEU A 156 3.44 0.95 15.09
N LEU A 157 2.51 0.00 15.03
CA LEU A 157 2.23 -0.97 16.07
C LEU A 157 2.69 -2.35 15.59
N GLU A 158 4.00 -2.58 15.61
CA GLU A 158 4.58 -3.89 15.35
C GLU A 158 4.59 -4.73 16.63
N THR A 159 3.99 -5.92 16.56
CA THR A 159 4.31 -6.98 17.51
C THR A 159 5.35 -7.86 16.84
N VAL A 160 6.62 -7.62 17.17
CA VAL A 160 7.70 -8.54 16.82
C VAL A 160 7.43 -9.82 17.61
N SER A 161 6.88 -10.85 16.98
CA SER A 161 6.98 -12.19 17.53
C SER A 161 8.46 -12.54 17.48
N GLY A 162 9.15 -12.39 18.60
CA GLY A 162 10.56 -12.72 18.72
C GLY A 162 10.83 -14.08 18.12
N MET A 163 11.88 -14.17 17.32
CA MET A 163 12.52 -15.46 17.06
C MET A 163 12.89 -16.05 18.42
N SER A 164 12.08 -16.96 18.95
CA SER A 164 12.60 -17.92 19.91
C SER A 164 13.55 -18.79 19.11
N GLY A 165 14.83 -18.47 19.17
CA GLY A 165 15.87 -19.38 18.72
C GLY A 165 15.65 -20.73 19.42
N THR A 166 15.44 -21.77 18.63
CA THR A 166 15.79 -23.12 19.04
C THR A 166 16.89 -23.56 18.09
N SER A 167 18.12 -23.29 18.53
CA SER A 167 19.26 -24.14 18.22
C SER A 167 18.91 -25.58 18.58
N GLN A 168 18.87 -26.46 17.57
CA GLN A 168 19.29 -27.86 17.67
C GLN A 168 19.93 -28.27 16.34
#